data_AF-A0A2K3P9A9-F1
#
_entry.id   AF-A0A2K3P9A9-F1
#
_cell.length_a   1.000
_cell.length_b   1.000
_cell.length_c   1.000
_cell.angle_alpha   90.00
_cell.angle_beta   90.00
_cell.angle_gamma   90.00
#
_symmetry.space_group_name_H-M   'P 1'
#
loop_
_entity.id
_entity.type
_entity.pdbx_description
1 polymer ?
#
loop_
_entity_poly.entity_id
_entity_poly.type
_entity_poly.pdbx_seq_one_letter_code
_entity_poly.pdbx_strand_id
1 'polypeptide(L)'
;MKDRLPTKINLAIRGIILPEDQFCVVECGNMEIAQHLFLSCNIFDSLWSSVMSWPDVSSVDSQSLADHFLQFTFSAGGLRARRSFLQLI
;
A
#
# COMPACT_ATOMS: atom_id res chain seq x y z
N MET A 1 0.91 8.28 11.28
CA MET A 1 0.19 7.26 10.50
C MET A 1 -0.64 6.44 11.47
N LYS A 2 -1.94 6.27 11.21
CA LYS A 2 -2.86 5.56 12.11
C LYS A 2 -3.07 4.09 11.71
N ASP A 3 -2.40 3.62 10.65
CA ASP A 3 -2.46 2.24 10.13
C ASP A 3 -3.88 1.66 10.17
N ARG A 4 -4.80 2.33 9.48
CA ARG A 4 -6.22 1.95 9.42
C ARG A 4 -6.56 1.23 8.12
N LEU A 5 -5.58 1.00 7.26
CA LEU A 5 -5.74 0.21 6.05
C LEU A 5 -6.26 -1.18 6.43
N PRO A 6 -7.18 -1.77 5.64
CA PRO A 6 -7.75 -3.08 5.94
C PRO A 6 -6.78 -4.21 5.56
N THR A 7 -5.53 -4.14 6.04
CA THR A 7 -4.55 -5.22 5.91
C THR A 7 -4.97 -6.41 6.76
N LYS A 8 -4.56 -7.63 6.41
CA LYS A 8 -4.90 -8.82 7.23
C LYS A 8 -4.44 -8.70 8.68
N ILE A 9 -3.31 -8.05 8.96
CA ILE A 9 -2.90 -7.76 10.35
C ILE A 9 -3.94 -6.87 11.07
N ASN A 10 -4.39 -5.78 10.43
CA ASN A 10 -5.38 -4.89 11.01
C ASN A 10 -6.76 -5.56 11.14
N LEU A 11 -7.11 -6.46 10.23
CA LEU A 11 -8.33 -7.26 10.32
C LEU A 11 -8.25 -8.27 11.48
N ALA A 12 -7.12 -8.93 11.68
CA ALA A 12 -6.92 -9.87 12.78
C ALA A 12 -6.92 -9.17 14.15
N ILE A 13 -6.28 -7.99 14.27
CA ILE A 13 -6.35 -7.16 15.48
C ILE A 13 -7.80 -6.78 15.83
N ARG A 14 -8.66 -6.62 14.81
CA ARG A 14 -10.09 -6.33 14.98
C ARG A 14 -10.96 -7.58 15.18
N GLY A 15 -10.37 -8.78 15.17
CA GLY A 15 -11.09 -10.04 15.29
C GLY A 15 -11.98 -10.39 14.09
N ILE A 16 -11.71 -9.80 12.91
CA ILE A 16 -12.47 -10.07 11.68
C ILE A 16 -12.00 -11.38 11.02
N ILE A 17 -10.71 -11.68 11.12
CA ILE A 17 -10.09 -12.91 10.62
C ILE A 17 -9.32 -13.61 11.73
N LEU A 18 -8.97 -14.87 11.52
CA LEU A 18 -8.16 -15.64 12.46
C LEU A 18 -6.70 -15.16 12.45
N PRO A 19 -5.96 -15.24 13.58
CA PRO A 19 -4.57 -14.82 13.64
C PRO A 19 -3.62 -15.55 12.66
N GLU A 20 -3.93 -16.79 12.32
CA GLU A 20 -3.21 -17.59 11.32
C GLU A 20 -3.38 -17.06 9.89
N ASP A 21 -4.44 -16.30 9.62
CA ASP A 21 -4.75 -15.76 8.28
C ASP A 21 -4.06 -14.41 8.00
N GLN A 22 -3.04 -14.05 8.79
CA GLN A 22 -2.36 -12.74 8.72
C GLN A 22 -1.31 -12.61 7.61
N PHE A 23 -0.98 -13.70 6.93
CA PHE A 23 0.04 -13.69 5.87
C PHE A 23 -0.45 -12.97 4.60
N CYS A 24 0.50 -12.33 3.92
CA CYS A 24 0.30 -11.58 2.70
C CYS A 24 -0.51 -12.36 1.67
N VAL A 25 -1.50 -11.70 1.06
CA VAL A 25 -2.42 -12.31 0.07
C VAL A 25 -1.71 -12.95 -1.14
N VAL A 26 -0.52 -12.49 -1.49
CA VAL A 26 0.29 -13.06 -2.58
C VAL A 26 1.22 -14.20 -2.12
N GLU A 27 1.04 -14.67 -0.90
CA GLU A 27 1.73 -15.84 -0.31
C GLU A 27 3.27 -15.75 -0.34
N CYS A 28 3.81 -14.53 -0.32
CA CYS A 28 5.27 -14.30 -0.29
C CYS A 28 5.89 -14.54 1.11
N GLY A 29 5.21 -15.26 2.01
CA GLY A 29 5.70 -15.67 3.33
C GLY A 29 5.79 -14.59 4.43
N ASN A 30 5.42 -13.35 4.12
CA ASN A 30 5.50 -12.22 5.06
C ASN A 30 4.12 -11.84 5.62
N MET A 31 4.08 -11.15 6.76
CA MET A 31 2.85 -10.60 7.32
C MET A 31 2.29 -9.49 6.42
N GLU A 32 0.97 -9.44 6.27
CA GLU A 32 0.32 -8.38 5.53
C GLU A 32 0.17 -7.11 6.38
N ILE A 33 1.21 -6.28 6.35
CA ILE A 33 1.17 -4.89 6.85
C ILE A 33 1.30 -3.91 5.70
N ALA A 34 0.88 -2.65 5.91
CA ALA A 34 0.93 -1.63 4.86
C ALA A 34 2.35 -1.44 4.31
N GLN A 35 3.35 -1.39 5.19
CA GLN A 35 4.75 -1.23 4.78
C GLN A 35 5.19 -2.34 3.82
N HIS A 36 4.78 -3.57 4.10
CA HIS A 36 5.08 -4.71 3.26
C HIS A 36 4.36 -4.61 1.90
N LEU A 37 3.06 -4.38 1.90
CA LEU A 37 2.25 -4.29 0.67
C LEU A 37 2.75 -3.23 -0.31
N PHE A 38 3.20 -2.07 0.18
CA PHE A 38 3.53 -0.95 -0.68
C PHE A 38 5.03 -0.74 -0.91
N LEU A 39 5.92 -1.27 -0.05
CA LEU A 39 7.35 -0.94 -0.10
C LEU A 39 8.30 -2.14 -0.14
N SER A 40 7.89 -3.34 0.28
CA SER A 40 8.85 -4.46 0.41
C SER A 40 8.35 -5.82 -0.09
N CYS A 41 7.08 -5.93 -0.46
CA CYS A 41 6.58 -7.12 -1.13
C CYS A 41 7.11 -7.15 -2.55
N ASN A 42 8.00 -8.10 -2.86
CA ASN A 42 8.61 -8.29 -4.17
C ASN A 42 7.60 -8.39 -5.33
N ILE A 43 6.41 -8.95 -5.07
CA ILE A 43 5.35 -9.07 -6.08
C ILE A 43 4.68 -7.71 -6.31
N PHE A 44 4.30 -7.00 -5.25
CA PHE A 44 3.69 -5.67 -5.39
C PHE A 44 4.68 -4.61 -5.87
N ASP A 45 5.95 -4.71 -5.49
CA ASP A 45 7.03 -3.84 -5.97
C ASP A 45 7.22 -3.98 -7.49
N SER A 46 7.17 -5.22 -8.01
CA SER A 46 7.22 -5.47 -9.45
C SER A 46 5.99 -4.91 -10.18
N LEU A 47 4.80 -5.05 -9.59
CA LEU A 47 3.56 -4.46 -10.12
C LEU A 47 3.64 -2.94 -10.12
N TRP A 48 4.16 -2.35 -9.06
CA TRP A 48 4.30 -0.91 -8.94
C TRP A 48 5.29 -0.34 -9.93
N SER A 49 6.46 -0.96 -10.05
CA SER A 49 7.46 -0.63 -11.08
C SER A 49 6.85 -0.66 -12.49
N SER A 50 5.98 -1.64 -12.76
CA SER A 50 5.26 -1.73 -14.04
C SER A 50 4.29 -0.58 -14.25
N VAL A 51 3.50 -0.20 -13.23
CA VAL A 51 2.60 0.97 -13.28
C VAL A 51 3.38 2.27 -13.47
N MET A 52 4.53 2.42 -12.80
CA MET A 52 5.40 3.60 -12.92
C MET A 52 6.11 3.69 -14.27
N SER A 53 6.18 2.60 -15.03
CA SER A 53 6.73 2.62 -16.40
C SER A 53 5.75 3.15 -17.45
N TRP A 54 4.49 3.43 -17.08
CA TRP A 54 3.50 3.94 -18.03
C TRP A 54 3.85 5.38 -18.48
N PRO A 55 3.61 5.73 -19.76
CA PRO A 55 4.11 6.98 -20.36
C PRO A 55 3.74 8.26 -19.62
N ASP A 56 2.59 8.25 -18.93
CA ASP A 56 2.04 9.41 -18.24
C ASP A 56 2.29 9.41 -16.72
N VAL A 57 3.14 8.49 -16.23
CA VAL A 57 3.41 8.33 -14.80
C VAL A 57 4.86 8.72 -14.49
N SER A 58 5.07 9.93 -13.96
CA SER A 58 6.37 10.33 -13.41
C SER A 58 6.50 9.89 -11.96
N SER A 59 7.55 9.13 -11.63
CA SER A 59 7.78 8.62 -10.27
C SER A 59 9.24 8.72 -9.81
N VAL A 60 9.41 8.99 -8.51
CA VAL A 60 10.63 8.89 -7.69
C VAL A 60 10.39 7.75 -6.71
N ASP A 61 11.37 6.85 -6.56
CA ASP A 61 11.30 5.77 -5.58
C ASP A 61 11.10 6.34 -4.16
N SER A 62 9.99 5.94 -3.55
CA SER A 62 9.49 6.54 -2.33
C SER A 62 9.77 5.64 -1.16
N GLN A 63 10.75 6.02 -0.35
CA GLN A 63 11.14 5.28 0.86
C GLN A 63 10.10 5.38 2.00
N SER A 64 9.04 6.19 1.81
CA SER A 64 7.93 6.32 2.76
C SER A 64 6.59 5.96 2.11
N LEU A 65 5.70 5.33 2.88
CA LEU A 65 4.32 5.05 2.46
C LEU A 65 3.60 6.33 2.04
N ALA A 66 3.74 7.39 2.83
CA ALA A 66 3.05 8.65 2.60
C ALA A 66 3.44 9.29 1.25
N ASP A 67 4.73 9.29 0.94
CA ASP A 67 5.24 9.86 -0.31
C ASP A 67 4.80 9.01 -1.52
N HIS A 68 4.77 7.67 -1.38
CA HIS A 68 4.27 6.75 -2.40
C HIS A 68 2.79 7.00 -2.71
N PHE A 69 1.99 7.24 -1.67
CA PHE A 69 0.58 7.60 -1.83
C PHE A 69 0.38 8.97 -2.48
N LEU A 70 1.13 9.98 -2.05
CA LEU A 70 1.05 11.33 -2.61
C LEU A 70 1.38 11.31 -4.10
N GLN A 71 2.45 10.62 -4.46
CA GLN A 71 2.87 10.43 -5.84
C GLN A 71 1.81 9.72 -6.68
N PHE A 72 1.27 8.59 -6.22
CA PHE A 72 0.21 7.90 -6.94
C PHE A 72 -1.00 8.80 -7.20
N THR A 73 -1.41 9.55 -6.17
CA THR A 73 -2.58 10.41 -6.26
C THR A 73 -2.35 11.58 -7.21
N PHE A 74 -1.12 12.08 -7.28
CA PHE A 74 -0.71 13.10 -8.24
C PHE A 74 -0.74 12.55 -9.66
N SER A 75 -0.10 11.40 -9.91
CA SER A 75 -0.04 10.75 -11.23
C SER A 75 -1.41 10.32 -11.77
N ALA A 76 -2.40 10.07 -10.91
CA ALA A 76 -3.77 9.77 -11.29
C ALA A 76 -4.63 11.01 -11.69
N GLY A 77 -4.02 12.18 -11.91
CA GLY A 77 -4.72 13.41 -12.34
C GLY A 77 -5.24 14.28 -11.18
N GLY A 78 -4.46 14.37 -10.10
CA GLY A 78 -4.88 14.85 -8.78
C GLY A 78 -5.54 16.23 -8.71
N LEU A 79 -6.87 16.26 -8.58
CA LEU A 79 -7.63 17.34 -7.91
C LEU A 79 -8.39 16.89 -6.66
N ARG A 80 -8.41 15.59 -6.34
CA ARG A 80 -9.03 15.07 -5.10
C ARG A 80 -8.28 13.87 -4.56
N ALA A 81 -7.07 14.09 -4.05
CA ALA A 81 -6.62 13.31 -2.89
C ALA A 81 -7.65 13.57 -1.78
N ARG A 82 -8.70 12.74 -1.68
CA ARG A 82 -9.71 12.94 -0.63
C ARG A 82 -8.96 12.84 0.69
N ARG A 83 -8.93 13.93 1.46
CA ARG A 83 -8.30 14.02 2.80
C ARG A 83 -8.63 12.82 3.70
N SER A 84 -9.76 12.15 3.46
CA SER A 84 -10.19 10.91 4.12
C SER A 84 -9.23 9.73 3.94
N PHE A 85 -8.53 9.60 2.82
CA PHE A 85 -7.61 8.47 2.57
C PHE A 85 -6.28 8.63 3.31
N LEU A 86 -5.75 9.86 3.42
CA LEU A 86 -4.59 10.14 4.27
C LEU A 86 -4.86 9.86 5.76
N GLN A 87 -6.13 9.87 6.19
CA GLN A 87 -6.49 9.47 7.55
C GLN A 87 -6.43 7.96 7.78
N LEU A 88 -6.39 7.16 6.71
CA LEU A 88 -6.27 5.71 6.79
C LEU A 88 -4.82 5.27 6.96
N ILE A 89 -3.89 6.12 6.56
CA ILE A 89 -2.46 5.87 6.52
C ILE A 89 -1.89 6.30 7.86
#